data_AF-A0A3E1EYT1-F1
#
_entry.id   AF-A0A3E1EYT1-F1
#
_cell.length_a   1.000
_cell.length_b   1.000
_cell.length_c   1.000
_cell.angle_alpha   90.00
_cell.angle_beta   90.00
_cell.angle_gamma   90.00
#
_symmetry.space_group_name_H-M   'P 1'
#
loop_
_entity.id
_entity.type
_entity.pdbx_description
1 polymer ?
#
loop_
_entity_poly.entity_id
_entity_poly.type
_entity_poly.pdbx_seq_one_letter_code
_entity_poly.pdbx_strand_id
1 'polypeptide(L)'
;MTEKTYGWAIYDDEASEFSESFKEQMSIQLEKRFNKFLKIDNVVSEKEFMLFVGQSDMKITYKDGFGFALVEVLSSGMFSNYLTAYWRLEDSTRIESATKLTSLDSSSIEFGWCADFDPKVFLKHVSSIQKLDTKKYNIAFEVEYDFNSYPDLSVEFKFKNEPSEKELEAIQNTVSSSLSRAYVSKISLADDKHYCIIDFQGQKYEEGTADLLELVKKLNGGDEKDIIELIRIK
;
A
#
# COMPACT_ATOMS: atom_id res chain seq x y z
N MET A 1 -19.20 -16.01 -15.42
CA MET A 1 -18.06 -16.47 -16.24
C MET A 1 -16.91 -16.72 -15.31
N THR A 2 -16.22 -17.86 -15.41
CA THR A 2 -14.99 -18.09 -14.65
C THR A 2 -13.88 -17.28 -15.29
N GLU A 3 -13.40 -16.23 -14.61
CA GLU A 3 -12.20 -15.52 -15.00
C GLU A 3 -11.04 -16.51 -15.12
N LYS A 4 -10.43 -16.60 -16.30
CA LYS A 4 -9.15 -17.30 -16.46
C LYS A 4 -8.05 -16.33 -16.06
N THR A 5 -7.38 -16.60 -14.96
CA THR A 5 -6.14 -15.93 -14.59
C THR A 5 -5.00 -16.47 -15.45
N TYR A 6 -4.20 -15.56 -16.03
CA TYR A 6 -2.96 -15.91 -16.73
C TYR A 6 -1.80 -15.60 -15.81
N GLY A 7 -1.51 -16.51 -14.87
CA GLY A 7 -0.56 -16.23 -13.80
C GLY A 7 -1.05 -15.06 -12.94
N TRP A 8 -0.29 -13.99 -12.93
CA TRP A 8 -0.58 -12.77 -12.16
C TRP A 8 -1.54 -11.79 -12.84
N ALA A 9 -1.90 -12.02 -14.11
CA ALA A 9 -2.75 -11.12 -14.87
C ALA A 9 -4.22 -11.57 -14.84
N ILE A 10 -5.09 -10.60 -14.53
CA ILE A 10 -6.55 -10.66 -14.58
C ILE A 10 -7.01 -9.78 -15.74
N TYR A 11 -7.90 -10.34 -16.57
CA TYR A 11 -8.45 -9.67 -17.75
C TYR A 11 -9.95 -9.52 -17.58
N ASP A 12 -10.38 -8.26 -17.43
CA ASP A 12 -11.77 -7.86 -17.22
C ASP A 12 -12.44 -7.48 -18.56
N ASP A 13 -13.66 -6.94 -18.51
CA ASP A 13 -14.58 -6.73 -19.62
C ASP A 13 -13.94 -6.08 -20.86
N GLU A 14 -13.18 -4.99 -20.73
CA GLU A 14 -12.58 -4.29 -21.89
C GLU A 14 -11.39 -5.06 -22.52
N ALA A 15 -10.85 -6.05 -21.82
CA ALA A 15 -9.80 -6.95 -22.33
C ALA A 15 -10.31 -8.39 -22.56
N SER A 16 -11.61 -8.62 -22.37
CA SER A 16 -12.24 -9.92 -22.53
C SER A 16 -12.07 -10.47 -23.94
N GLU A 17 -12.11 -9.59 -24.95
CA GLU A 17 -11.96 -9.92 -26.38
C GLU A 17 -10.53 -10.26 -26.81
N PHE A 18 -9.52 -10.04 -25.95
CA PHE A 18 -8.15 -10.41 -26.31
C PHE A 18 -8.03 -11.93 -26.47
N SER A 19 -7.30 -12.36 -27.49
CA SER A 19 -7.04 -13.77 -27.72
C SER A 19 -6.26 -14.38 -26.55
N GLU A 20 -6.47 -15.66 -26.31
CA GLU A 20 -5.81 -16.37 -25.20
C GLU A 20 -4.28 -16.31 -25.33
N SER A 21 -3.73 -16.42 -26.54
CA SER A 21 -2.29 -16.29 -26.78
C SER A 21 -1.77 -14.87 -26.55
N PHE A 22 -2.58 -13.83 -26.81
CA PHE A 22 -2.20 -12.45 -26.49
C PHE A 22 -2.14 -12.25 -24.97
N LYS A 23 -3.17 -12.70 -24.24
CA LYS A 23 -3.24 -12.63 -22.77
C LYS A 23 -2.08 -13.38 -22.10
N GLU A 24 -1.76 -14.56 -22.62
CA GLU A 24 -0.64 -15.36 -22.13
C GLU A 24 0.72 -14.67 -22.35
N GLN A 25 0.99 -14.21 -23.58
CA GLN A 25 2.26 -13.55 -23.90
C GLN A 25 2.40 -12.22 -23.16
N MET A 26 1.33 -11.44 -23.03
CA MET A 26 1.31 -10.20 -22.26
C MET A 26 1.70 -10.45 -20.81
N SER A 27 1.04 -11.42 -20.15
CA SER A 27 1.33 -11.77 -18.76
C SER A 27 2.79 -12.18 -18.55
N ILE A 28 3.28 -13.15 -19.33
CA ILE A 28 4.62 -13.73 -19.20
C ILE A 28 5.72 -12.67 -19.44
N GLN A 29 5.58 -11.90 -20.52
CA GLN A 29 6.62 -10.96 -20.91
C GLN A 29 6.63 -9.75 -19.98
N LEU A 30 5.47 -9.23 -19.58
CA LEU A 30 5.39 -8.11 -18.65
C LEU A 30 5.94 -8.48 -17.26
N GLU A 31 5.65 -9.68 -16.75
CA GLU A 31 6.25 -10.19 -15.49
C GLU A 31 7.78 -10.23 -15.58
N LYS A 32 8.32 -10.83 -16.65
CA LYS A 32 9.77 -10.92 -16.86
C LYS A 32 10.43 -9.54 -16.91
N ARG A 33 9.78 -8.58 -17.55
CA ARG A 33 10.25 -7.18 -17.60
C ARG A 33 10.15 -6.55 -16.22
N PHE A 34 9.07 -6.78 -15.49
CA PHE A 34 8.85 -6.27 -14.14
C PHE A 34 9.95 -6.74 -13.17
N ASN A 35 10.24 -8.05 -13.14
CA ASN A 35 11.34 -8.63 -12.36
C ASN A 35 12.68 -7.95 -12.71
N LYS A 36 12.97 -7.78 -14.00
CA LYS A 36 14.20 -7.14 -14.47
C LYS A 36 14.29 -5.66 -14.07
N PHE A 37 13.19 -4.93 -14.15
CA PHE A 37 13.13 -3.51 -13.77
C PHE A 37 13.36 -3.33 -12.26
N LEU A 38 12.73 -4.18 -11.44
CA LEU A 38 12.87 -4.12 -9.98
C LEU A 38 14.17 -4.74 -9.47
N LYS A 39 14.89 -5.49 -10.31
CA LYS A 39 16.08 -6.29 -9.95
C LYS A 39 15.78 -7.28 -8.82
N ILE A 40 14.58 -7.84 -8.84
CA ILE A 40 14.10 -8.85 -7.89
C ILE A 40 13.59 -10.02 -8.72
N ASP A 41 14.15 -11.20 -8.47
CA ASP A 41 13.67 -12.42 -9.10
C ASP A 41 12.31 -12.79 -8.49
N ASN A 42 11.38 -13.24 -9.32
CA ASN A 42 10.05 -13.72 -8.89
C ASN A 42 9.24 -12.71 -8.05
N VAL A 43 9.42 -11.40 -8.31
CA VAL A 43 8.83 -10.32 -7.49
C VAL A 43 7.32 -10.43 -7.40
N VAL A 44 6.68 -10.91 -8.47
CA VAL A 44 5.25 -11.09 -8.56
C VAL A 44 4.75 -12.11 -7.54
N SER A 45 5.40 -13.28 -7.46
CA SER A 45 5.04 -14.31 -6.48
C SER A 45 5.47 -13.98 -5.05
N GLU A 46 6.61 -13.31 -4.85
CA GLU A 46 7.13 -13.00 -3.52
C GLU A 46 6.40 -11.83 -2.85
N LYS A 47 5.88 -10.91 -3.65
CA LYS A 47 5.17 -9.70 -3.20
C LYS A 47 3.69 -9.71 -3.52
N GLU A 48 3.20 -10.81 -4.12
CA GLU A 48 1.80 -11.02 -4.49
C GLU A 48 1.25 -9.87 -5.33
N PHE A 49 2.00 -9.51 -6.37
CA PHE A 49 1.51 -8.54 -7.35
C PHE A 49 0.46 -9.17 -8.26
N MET A 50 -0.52 -8.37 -8.64
CA MET A 50 -1.50 -8.68 -9.66
C MET A 50 -1.50 -7.59 -10.73
N LEU A 51 -1.68 -8.00 -11.98
CA LEU A 51 -1.89 -7.12 -13.13
C LEU A 51 -3.37 -7.15 -13.49
N PHE A 52 -4.01 -6.00 -13.55
CA PHE A 52 -5.37 -5.83 -14.02
C PHE A 52 -5.36 -5.14 -15.38
N VAL A 53 -6.02 -5.79 -16.35
CA VAL A 53 -6.15 -5.33 -17.73
C VAL A 53 -7.63 -5.32 -18.07
N GLY A 54 -8.13 -4.28 -18.74
CA GLY A 54 -9.53 -4.22 -19.16
C GLY A 54 -10.46 -3.46 -18.20
N GLN A 55 -9.90 -2.56 -17.38
CA GLN A 55 -10.69 -1.63 -16.56
C GLN A 55 -11.58 -0.73 -17.43
N SER A 56 -12.66 -0.20 -16.88
CA SER A 56 -13.68 0.57 -17.62
C SER A 56 -13.18 1.80 -18.38
N ASP A 57 -12.01 2.33 -18.01
CA ASP A 57 -11.36 3.48 -18.65
C ASP A 57 -10.11 3.09 -19.45
N MET A 58 -9.89 1.79 -19.68
CA MET A 58 -8.76 1.30 -20.47
C MET A 58 -8.80 1.88 -21.88
N LYS A 59 -7.82 2.74 -22.19
CA LYS A 59 -7.65 3.30 -23.52
C LYS A 59 -6.57 2.54 -24.27
N ILE A 60 -6.99 1.84 -25.32
CA ILE A 60 -6.06 1.27 -26.29
C ILE A 60 -5.69 2.35 -27.30
N THR A 61 -4.40 2.60 -27.47
CA THR A 61 -3.88 3.55 -28.45
C THR A 61 -2.86 2.87 -29.36
N TYR A 62 -2.85 3.21 -30.65
CA TYR A 62 -1.86 2.72 -31.61
C TYR A 62 -1.07 3.89 -32.17
N LYS A 63 0.26 3.82 -32.08
CA LYS A 63 1.14 4.90 -32.56
C LYS A 63 2.53 4.37 -32.88
N ASP A 64 3.11 4.83 -33.99
CA ASP A 64 4.50 4.57 -34.39
C ASP A 64 4.89 3.08 -34.42
N GLY A 65 3.93 2.20 -34.77
CA GLY A 65 4.11 0.75 -34.83
C GLY A 65 3.95 0.01 -33.49
N PHE A 66 3.46 0.69 -32.46
CA PHE A 66 3.18 0.14 -31.14
C PHE A 66 1.69 0.22 -30.82
N GLY A 67 1.22 -0.75 -30.05
CA GLY A 67 -0.03 -0.66 -29.30
C GLY A 67 0.26 -0.37 -27.84
N PHE A 68 -0.62 0.40 -27.19
CA PHE A 68 -0.50 0.84 -25.81
C PHE A 68 -1.80 0.61 -25.08
N ALA A 69 -1.72 0.23 -23.81
CA ALA A 69 -2.85 0.19 -22.90
C ALA A 69 -2.43 0.69 -21.52
N LEU A 70 -3.29 1.48 -20.89
CA LEU A 70 -3.20 1.74 -19.46
C LEU A 70 -3.66 0.49 -18.71
N VAL A 71 -2.84 0.00 -17.80
CA VAL A 71 -3.12 -1.17 -16.96
C VAL A 71 -2.81 -0.84 -15.51
N GLU A 72 -3.38 -1.60 -14.60
CA GLU A 72 -3.19 -1.40 -13.16
C GLU A 72 -2.35 -2.54 -12.59
N VAL A 73 -1.33 -2.20 -11.81
CA VAL A 73 -0.60 -3.17 -11.00
C VAL A 73 -0.98 -2.96 -9.54
N LEU A 74 -1.56 -4.00 -8.95
CA LEU A 74 -1.95 -4.06 -7.55
C LEU A 74 -0.92 -4.85 -6.76
N SER A 75 -0.52 -4.33 -5.61
CA SER A 75 0.25 -5.09 -4.61
C SER A 75 -0.65 -5.80 -3.60
N SER A 76 -0.07 -6.70 -2.81
CA SER A 76 -0.75 -7.33 -1.66
C SER A 76 -1.28 -6.35 -0.61
N GLY A 77 -0.73 -5.14 -0.53
CA GLY A 77 -1.22 -4.07 0.36
C GLY A 77 -2.13 -3.11 -0.36
N MET A 78 -2.96 -3.58 -1.31
CA MET A 78 -3.96 -2.79 -2.05
C MET A 78 -3.44 -1.52 -2.75
N PHE A 79 -2.13 -1.30 -2.77
CA PHE A 79 -1.52 -0.19 -3.48
C PHE A 79 -1.67 -0.44 -4.97
N SER A 80 -2.44 0.45 -5.59
CA SER A 80 -2.68 0.51 -7.02
C SER A 80 -1.73 1.49 -7.67
N ASN A 81 -1.11 1.06 -8.77
CA ASN A 81 -0.40 1.96 -9.66
C ASN A 81 -0.78 1.70 -11.11
N TYR A 82 -1.12 2.76 -11.82
CA TYR A 82 -1.44 2.71 -13.24
C TYR A 82 -0.17 2.86 -14.07
N LEU A 83 0.07 1.90 -14.96
CA LEU A 83 1.23 1.83 -15.84
C LEU A 83 0.79 1.73 -17.29
N THR A 84 1.56 2.33 -18.21
CA THR A 84 1.33 2.09 -19.64
C THR A 84 2.12 0.86 -20.08
N ALA A 85 1.41 -0.21 -20.43
CA ALA A 85 1.97 -1.34 -21.15
C ALA A 85 2.01 -1.04 -22.66
N TYR A 86 3.04 -1.52 -23.34
CA TYR A 86 3.13 -1.49 -24.79
C TYR A 86 3.28 -2.89 -25.38
N TRP A 87 2.87 -3.05 -26.63
CA TRP A 87 3.24 -4.18 -27.47
C TRP A 87 3.68 -3.74 -28.86
N ARG A 88 4.51 -4.57 -29.51
CA ARG A 88 4.89 -4.42 -30.91
C ARG A 88 5.03 -5.77 -31.61
N LEU A 89 4.81 -5.76 -32.91
CA LEU A 89 5.05 -6.88 -33.81
C LEU A 89 6.21 -6.52 -34.76
N GLU A 90 6.84 -7.52 -35.37
CA GLU A 90 7.79 -7.30 -36.46
C GLU A 90 7.10 -6.63 -37.66
N ASP A 91 5.91 -7.12 -38.02
CA ASP A 91 5.02 -6.48 -38.98
C ASP A 91 4.11 -5.46 -38.27
N SER A 92 4.55 -4.21 -38.25
CA SER A 92 3.83 -3.10 -37.61
C SER A 92 2.46 -2.81 -38.24
N THR A 93 2.19 -3.29 -39.47
CA THR A 93 0.89 -3.09 -40.13
C THR A 93 -0.24 -3.87 -39.45
N ARG A 94 0.11 -4.88 -38.65
CA ARG A 94 -0.84 -5.76 -37.95
C ARG A 94 -1.08 -5.37 -36.50
N ILE A 95 -0.52 -4.25 -36.03
CA ILE A 95 -0.51 -3.90 -34.61
C ILE A 95 -1.91 -3.75 -34.01
N GLU A 96 -2.86 -3.18 -34.77
CA GLU A 96 -4.25 -3.01 -34.36
C GLU A 96 -4.99 -4.35 -34.23
N SER A 97 -4.57 -5.34 -35.02
CA SER A 97 -5.13 -6.69 -34.99
C SER A 97 -4.43 -7.62 -34.02
N ALA A 98 -3.34 -7.18 -33.39
CA ALA A 98 -2.48 -8.03 -32.55
C ALA A 98 -3.27 -8.70 -31.43
N THR A 99 -4.19 -7.98 -30.81
CA THR A 99 -5.07 -8.45 -29.72
C THR A 99 -5.97 -9.61 -30.10
N LYS A 100 -6.19 -9.85 -31.41
CA LYS A 100 -7.08 -10.90 -31.95
C LYS A 100 -6.32 -12.09 -32.54
N LEU A 101 -5.00 -12.06 -32.60
CA LEU A 101 -4.20 -13.13 -33.19
C LEU A 101 -4.21 -14.37 -32.28
N THR A 102 -4.64 -15.50 -32.82
CA THR A 102 -4.90 -16.74 -32.05
C THR A 102 -3.66 -17.60 -31.81
N SER A 103 -2.55 -17.28 -32.46
CA SER A 103 -1.27 -17.97 -32.29
C SER A 103 -0.17 -16.91 -32.25
N LEU A 104 0.14 -16.49 -31.02
CA LEU A 104 1.27 -15.63 -30.71
C LEU A 104 2.25 -16.40 -29.84
N ASP A 105 3.53 -16.27 -30.15
CA ASP A 105 4.64 -16.72 -29.33
C ASP A 105 5.56 -15.55 -28.96
N SER A 106 6.53 -15.82 -28.08
CA SER A 106 7.48 -14.81 -27.58
C SER A 106 8.38 -14.16 -28.64
N SER A 107 8.46 -14.73 -29.84
CA SER A 107 9.23 -14.16 -30.96
C SER A 107 8.37 -13.31 -31.89
N SER A 108 7.06 -13.59 -31.94
CA SER A 108 6.10 -12.90 -32.80
C SER A 108 5.63 -11.55 -32.26
N ILE A 109 5.62 -11.39 -30.93
CA ILE A 109 5.16 -10.17 -30.25
C ILE A 109 6.09 -9.84 -29.07
N GLU A 110 6.43 -8.56 -28.93
CA GLU A 110 7.14 -8.06 -27.76
C GLU A 110 6.21 -7.20 -26.91
N PHE A 111 6.16 -7.48 -25.61
CA PHE A 111 5.53 -6.62 -24.61
C PHE A 111 6.57 -5.94 -23.71
N GLY A 112 6.21 -4.76 -23.21
CA GLY A 112 7.01 -4.06 -22.20
C GLY A 112 6.27 -2.92 -21.51
N TRP A 113 7.01 -2.23 -20.64
CA TRP A 113 6.54 -1.08 -19.87
C TRP A 113 7.07 0.20 -20.49
N CYS A 114 6.24 1.23 -20.57
CA CYS A 114 6.70 2.58 -20.90
C CYS A 114 7.57 3.14 -19.75
N ALA A 115 8.26 4.25 -20.03
CA ALA A 115 9.13 4.92 -19.05
C ALA A 115 8.35 5.77 -18.02
N ASP A 116 7.05 5.59 -17.92
CA ASP A 116 6.15 6.22 -16.95
C ASP A 116 6.15 5.52 -15.59
N PHE A 117 6.92 4.44 -15.44
CA PHE A 117 7.05 3.69 -14.20
C PHE A 117 8.31 4.06 -13.39
N ASP A 118 8.12 4.60 -12.18
CA ASP A 118 9.22 4.76 -11.20
C ASP A 118 9.25 3.56 -10.22
N PRO A 119 10.20 2.62 -10.39
CA PRO A 119 10.29 1.44 -9.55
C PRO A 119 10.67 1.75 -8.10
N LYS A 120 11.32 2.89 -7.82
CA LYS A 120 11.69 3.27 -6.44
C LYS A 120 10.47 3.74 -5.65
N VAL A 121 9.61 4.52 -6.29
CA VAL A 121 8.33 4.95 -5.70
C VAL A 121 7.48 3.72 -5.42
N PHE A 122 7.37 2.83 -6.40
CA PHE A 122 6.58 1.61 -6.29
C PHE A 122 7.06 0.68 -5.18
N LEU A 123 8.36 0.37 -5.14
CA LEU A 123 8.94 -0.51 -4.11
C LEU A 123 8.79 0.01 -2.68
N LYS A 124 8.79 1.35 -2.49
CA LYS A 124 8.60 1.95 -1.17
C LYS A 124 7.24 1.63 -0.55
N HIS A 125 6.20 1.47 -1.36
CA HIS A 125 4.83 1.20 -0.89
C HIS A 125 4.60 -0.29 -0.59
N VAL A 126 5.42 -1.18 -1.16
CA VAL A 126 5.25 -2.65 -1.03
C VAL A 126 6.27 -3.32 -0.13
N SER A 127 7.32 -2.62 0.29
CA SER A 127 8.41 -3.19 1.09
C SER A 127 8.08 -3.46 2.57
N SER A 128 6.91 -3.09 3.07
CA SER A 128 6.58 -3.05 4.51
C SER A 128 5.51 -4.04 5.00
N ILE A 129 5.02 -4.96 4.15
CA ILE A 129 3.98 -5.91 4.55
C ILE A 129 4.59 -7.04 5.40
N GLN A 130 4.35 -7.02 6.72
CA GLN A 130 4.59 -8.16 7.59
C GLN A 130 3.31 -8.97 7.75
N LYS A 131 3.32 -10.23 7.28
CA LYS A 131 2.25 -11.19 7.53
C LYS A 131 2.36 -11.72 8.96
N LEU A 132 1.35 -11.46 9.79
CA LEU A 132 1.28 -12.01 11.14
C LEU A 132 0.82 -13.48 11.05
N ASP A 133 1.52 -14.41 11.74
CA ASP A 133 1.12 -15.82 11.77
C ASP A 133 -0.12 -16.00 12.66
N THR A 134 -1.29 -16.02 12.01
CA THR A 134 -2.61 -16.11 12.65
C THR A 134 -3.00 -17.53 13.07
N LYS A 135 -2.17 -18.54 12.80
CA LYS A 135 -2.44 -19.94 13.22
C LYS A 135 -2.68 -20.11 14.71
N LYS A 136 -2.21 -19.16 15.53
CA LYS A 136 -2.39 -19.15 16.97
C LYS A 136 -3.78 -18.69 17.43
N TYR A 137 -4.56 -17.99 16.59
CA TYR A 137 -5.77 -17.28 17.03
C TYR A 137 -7.08 -17.72 16.37
N ASN A 138 -7.06 -18.72 15.48
CA ASN A 138 -8.25 -19.32 14.86
C ASN A 138 -9.21 -18.30 14.19
N ILE A 139 -8.65 -17.19 13.68
CA ILE A 139 -9.33 -16.16 12.90
C ILE A 139 -8.35 -15.71 11.80
N ALA A 140 -8.83 -15.54 10.57
CA ALA A 140 -8.05 -15.07 9.43
C ALA A 140 -8.46 -13.65 9.04
N PHE A 141 -7.58 -12.68 9.24
CA PHE A 141 -7.64 -11.37 8.61
C PHE A 141 -6.21 -10.90 8.30
N GLU A 142 -6.04 -10.27 7.15
CA GLU A 142 -4.80 -9.60 6.75
C GLU A 142 -4.85 -8.16 7.26
N VAL A 143 -3.87 -7.76 8.07
CA VAL A 143 -3.78 -6.38 8.57
C VAL A 143 -2.70 -5.67 7.77
N GLU A 144 -3.12 -4.67 6.99
CA GLU A 144 -2.24 -3.80 6.24
C GLU A 144 -1.82 -2.61 7.13
N TYR A 145 -0.52 -2.45 7.36
CA TYR A 145 0.03 -1.33 8.10
C TYR A 145 0.82 -0.42 7.15
N ASP A 146 0.39 0.84 7.01
CA ASP A 146 1.25 1.90 6.47
C ASP A 146 2.28 2.31 7.54
N PHE A 147 3.38 1.55 7.65
CA PHE A 147 4.41 1.73 8.68
C PHE A 147 5.15 3.07 8.62
N ASN A 148 4.94 3.90 7.58
CA ASN A 148 5.56 5.21 7.55
C ASN A 148 4.82 6.21 8.43
N SER A 149 3.51 6.07 8.65
CA SER A 149 2.75 6.97 9.51
C SER A 149 2.66 6.42 10.94
N TYR A 150 2.79 7.32 11.91
CA TYR A 150 2.58 6.98 13.31
C TYR A 150 1.08 6.82 13.55
N PRO A 151 0.64 5.77 14.26
CA PRO A 151 -0.78 5.51 14.44
C PRO A 151 -1.44 6.57 15.33
N ASP A 152 -2.72 6.83 15.08
CA ASP A 152 -3.56 7.59 15.99
C ASP A 152 -3.78 6.82 17.28
N LEU A 153 -3.80 7.53 18.40
CA LEU A 153 -3.86 6.94 19.74
C LEU A 153 -5.07 7.44 20.52
N SER A 154 -5.66 6.54 21.30
CA SER A 154 -6.53 6.91 22.42
C SER A 154 -5.74 6.72 23.72
N VAL A 155 -5.56 7.80 24.47
CA VAL A 155 -4.76 7.81 25.70
C VAL A 155 -5.68 7.91 26.90
N GLU A 156 -5.67 6.89 27.75
CA GLU A 156 -6.39 6.85 29.02
C GLU A 156 -5.51 7.41 30.16
N PHE A 157 -6.03 8.37 30.91
CA PHE A 157 -5.38 8.94 32.10
C PHE A 157 -5.98 8.32 33.36
N LYS A 158 -5.13 7.69 34.18
CA LYS A 158 -5.51 7.08 35.45
C LYS A 158 -5.04 7.96 36.61
N PHE A 159 -5.99 8.39 37.43
CA PHE A 159 -5.72 9.23 38.59
C PHE A 159 -5.95 8.44 39.89
N LYS A 160 -5.12 8.70 40.91
CA LYS A 160 -5.30 8.11 42.24
C LYS A 160 -6.52 8.68 42.97
N ASN A 161 -6.81 9.96 42.74
CA ASN A 161 -7.96 10.70 43.24
C ASN A 161 -8.63 11.40 42.05
N GLU A 162 -9.90 11.78 42.19
CA GLU A 162 -10.59 12.55 41.15
C GLU A 162 -9.82 13.86 40.85
N PRO A 163 -9.46 14.12 39.57
CA PRO A 163 -8.69 15.29 39.21
C PRO A 163 -9.58 16.55 39.18
N SER A 164 -9.02 17.68 39.58
CA SER A 164 -9.66 18.99 39.40
C SER A 164 -9.58 19.47 37.94
N GLU A 165 -10.47 20.40 37.56
CA GLU A 165 -10.45 21.01 36.23
C GLU A 165 -9.10 21.66 35.90
N LYS A 166 -8.45 22.29 36.89
CA LYS A 166 -7.12 22.89 36.71
C LYS A 166 -6.04 21.86 36.42
N GLU A 167 -6.11 20.68 37.04
CA GLU A 167 -5.18 19.59 36.77
C GLU A 167 -5.40 19.01 35.37
N LEU A 168 -6.66 18.85 34.95
CA LEU A 168 -6.99 18.42 33.59
C LEU A 168 -6.52 19.44 32.53
N GLU A 169 -6.69 20.74 32.78
CA GLU A 169 -6.18 21.80 31.91
C GLU A 169 -4.65 21.80 31.81
N ALA A 170 -3.95 21.60 32.93
CA ALA A 170 -2.49 21.52 32.94
C ALA A 170 -1.97 20.30 32.13
N ILE A 171 -2.62 19.15 32.27
CA ILE A 171 -2.30 17.95 31.49
C ILE A 171 -2.60 18.17 30.02
N GLN A 172 -3.78 18.71 29.68
CA GLN A 172 -4.15 19.05 28.30
C GLN A 172 -3.11 19.94 27.64
N ASN A 173 -2.68 21.01 28.30
CA ASN A 173 -1.67 21.93 27.78
C ASN A 173 -0.32 21.23 27.58
N THR A 174 0.06 20.31 28.46
CA THR A 174 1.30 19.52 28.34
C THR A 174 1.25 18.58 27.14
N VAL A 175 0.11 17.90 26.93
CA VAL A 175 -0.12 17.00 25.78
C VAL A 175 -0.07 17.80 24.48
N SER A 176 -0.87 18.85 24.36
CA SER A 176 -0.95 19.68 23.16
C SER A 176 0.36 20.39 22.81
N SER A 177 1.13 20.85 23.81
CA SER A 177 2.43 21.49 23.55
C SER A 177 3.54 20.52 23.18
N SER A 178 3.47 19.26 23.63
CA SER A 178 4.48 18.23 23.30
C SER A 178 4.19 17.54 21.97
N LEU A 179 2.96 17.61 21.48
CA LEU A 179 2.52 17.01 20.22
C LEU A 179 2.12 18.09 19.22
N SER A 180 3.03 19.03 18.95
CA SER A 180 2.75 20.23 18.14
C SER A 180 2.29 19.97 16.69
N ARG A 181 2.53 18.76 16.19
CA ARG A 181 2.17 18.30 14.84
C ARG A 181 0.93 17.42 14.81
N ALA A 182 0.45 16.97 15.97
CA ALA A 182 -0.73 16.15 16.11
C ALA A 182 -1.95 17.02 16.42
N TYR A 183 -3.12 16.58 16.00
CA TYR A 183 -4.36 17.04 16.59
C TYR A 183 -4.57 16.30 17.91
N VAL A 184 -4.83 17.05 18.98
CA VAL A 184 -5.11 16.50 20.33
C VAL A 184 -6.51 16.92 20.73
N SER A 185 -7.40 15.95 20.93
CA SER A 185 -8.74 16.23 21.43
C SER A 185 -8.68 16.73 22.88
N LYS A 186 -9.75 17.42 23.30
CA LYS A 186 -9.93 17.74 24.72
C LYS A 186 -10.00 16.45 25.54
N ILE A 187 -9.39 16.42 26.72
CA ILE A 187 -9.57 15.35 27.69
C ILE A 187 -11.03 15.35 28.15
N SER A 188 -11.70 14.21 27.99
CA SER A 188 -13.11 14.03 28.35
C SER A 188 -13.31 12.79 29.21
N LEU A 189 -14.38 12.79 30.00
CA LEU A 189 -14.81 11.65 30.82
C LEU A 189 -15.83 10.82 30.04
N ALA A 190 -15.56 9.53 29.84
CA ALA A 190 -16.55 8.54 29.42
C ALA A 190 -16.23 7.20 30.06
N ASP A 191 -17.26 6.45 30.42
CA ASP A 191 -17.14 5.15 31.10
C ASP A 191 -16.18 5.18 32.32
N ASP A 192 -16.30 6.24 33.13
CA ASP A 192 -15.46 6.52 34.31
C ASP A 192 -13.95 6.64 34.02
N LYS A 193 -13.59 6.90 32.76
CA LYS A 193 -12.22 7.06 32.29
C LYS A 193 -12.01 8.42 31.65
N HIS A 194 -10.91 9.08 32.02
CA HIS A 194 -10.47 10.29 31.35
C HIS A 194 -9.63 9.89 30.13
N TYR A 195 -10.00 10.33 28.94
CA TYR A 195 -9.28 10.01 27.72
C TYR A 195 -9.09 11.23 26.81
N CYS A 196 -8.07 11.20 25.98
CA CYS A 196 -7.96 12.04 24.79
C CYS A 196 -7.60 11.20 23.57
N ILE A 197 -8.00 11.70 22.41
CA ILE A 197 -7.62 11.17 21.10
C ILE A 197 -6.47 12.04 20.58
N ILE A 198 -5.42 11.39 20.10
CA ILE A 198 -4.29 12.01 19.43
C ILE A 198 -4.28 11.49 18.00
N ASP A 199 -4.49 12.38 17.06
CA ASP A 199 -4.38 12.11 15.63
C ASP A 199 -3.04 12.69 15.15
N PHE A 200 -2.13 11.81 14.73
CA PHE A 200 -0.77 12.19 14.35
C PHE A 200 -0.68 12.74 12.93
N GLN A 201 -1.81 12.94 12.24
CA GLN A 201 -1.90 13.65 10.95
C GLN A 201 -0.94 13.12 9.88
N GLY A 202 -0.70 11.80 9.86
CA GLY A 202 0.24 11.18 8.93
C GLY A 202 1.72 11.46 9.22
N GLN A 203 2.05 11.92 10.43
CA GLN A 203 3.43 12.11 10.91
C GLN A 203 4.22 10.81 10.82
N LYS A 204 5.54 10.91 10.58
CA LYS A 204 6.37 9.70 10.42
C LYS A 204 6.51 8.91 11.71
N TYR A 205 6.68 7.59 11.61
CA TYR A 205 6.81 6.72 12.78
C TYR A 205 7.90 7.18 13.78
N GLU A 206 9.11 7.51 13.28
CA GLU A 206 10.21 7.99 14.13
C GLU A 206 9.89 9.31 14.82
N GLU A 207 9.22 10.21 14.12
CA GLU A 207 8.84 11.53 14.63
C GLU A 207 7.74 11.40 15.68
N GLY A 208 6.69 10.61 15.42
CA GLY A 208 5.60 10.38 16.37
C GLY A 208 6.07 9.64 17.63
N THR A 209 7.02 8.71 17.47
CA THR A 209 7.65 8.02 18.61
C THR A 209 8.42 9.01 19.49
N ALA A 210 9.22 9.90 18.89
CA ALA A 210 9.99 10.90 19.62
C ALA A 210 9.08 11.87 20.39
N ASP A 211 8.03 12.37 19.74
CA ASP A 211 7.06 13.29 20.35
C ASP A 211 6.30 12.63 21.52
N LEU A 212 5.92 11.34 21.38
CA LEU A 212 5.26 10.59 22.46
C LEU A 212 6.22 10.33 23.65
N LEU A 213 7.49 10.02 23.39
CA LEU A 213 8.49 9.85 24.45
C LEU A 213 8.71 11.16 25.21
N GLU A 214 8.76 12.30 24.53
CA GLU A 214 8.86 13.61 25.16
C GLU A 214 7.64 13.92 26.04
N LEU A 215 6.44 13.63 25.53
CA LEU A 215 5.20 13.77 26.30
C LEU A 215 5.26 12.96 27.60
N VAL A 216 5.62 11.68 27.51
CA VAL A 216 5.67 10.83 28.70
C VAL A 216 6.76 11.28 29.68
N LYS A 217 7.93 11.73 29.19
CA LYS A 217 8.97 12.33 30.04
C LYS A 217 8.45 13.56 30.81
N LYS A 218 7.69 14.43 30.16
CA LYS A 218 7.10 15.63 30.80
C LYS A 218 5.98 15.28 31.79
N LEU A 219 5.17 14.26 31.52
CA LEU A 219 4.08 13.85 32.41
C LEU A 219 4.54 13.03 33.61
N ASN A 220 5.51 12.12 33.43
CA ASN A 220 5.94 11.19 34.47
C ASN A 220 7.21 11.63 35.21
N GLY A 221 8.00 12.54 34.64
CA GLY A 221 9.31 12.93 35.20
C GLY A 221 10.30 11.77 35.36
N GLY A 222 10.07 10.62 34.71
CA GLY A 222 10.80 9.36 34.89
C GLY A 222 11.72 8.98 33.72
N ASP A 223 12.62 8.01 33.97
CA ASP A 223 13.63 7.53 33.02
C ASP A 223 13.02 6.72 31.86
N GLU A 224 13.73 6.74 30.72
CA GLU A 224 13.32 6.28 29.38
C GLU A 224 12.87 4.80 29.29
N LYS A 225 13.26 3.94 30.24
CA LYS A 225 12.96 2.50 30.24
C LYS A 225 11.52 2.16 30.63
N ASP A 226 10.93 2.88 31.57
CA ASP A 226 9.57 2.58 32.08
C ASP A 226 8.48 2.97 31.08
N ILE A 227 8.81 3.84 30.13
CA ILE A 227 7.93 4.41 29.11
C ILE A 227 7.70 3.45 27.94
N ILE A 228 8.74 2.69 27.56
CA ILE A 228 8.72 1.75 26.42
C ILE A 228 7.76 0.57 26.68
N GLU A 229 7.54 0.16 27.93
CA GLU A 229 6.60 -0.90 28.28
C GLU A 229 5.12 -0.48 28.18
N LEU A 230 4.82 0.82 28.33
CA LEU A 230 3.46 1.37 28.25
C LEU A 230 2.98 1.59 26.81
N ILE A 231 3.91 1.86 25.89
CA ILE A 231 3.65 2.11 24.45
C ILE A 231 3.64 0.81 23.64
N ARG A 232 4.06 -0.33 24.21
CA ARG A 232 3.87 -1.64 23.59
C ARG A 232 2.38 -2.00 23.59
N ILE A 233 1.72 -1.57 22.52
CA ILE A 233 0.36 -1.92 22.09
C ILE A 233 0.14 -3.43 22.27
N LYS A 234 -0.92 -3.81 22.99
CA LYS A 234 -1.49 -5.16 22.96
C LYS A 234 -2.33 -5.34 21.72
#